data_AF-A0A9J7ZEP3-F1
#
_entry.id   AF-A0A9J7ZEP3-F1
#
_cell.length_a   1.000
_cell.length_b   1.000
_cell.length_c   1.000
_cell.angle_alpha   90.00
_cell.angle_beta   90.00
_cell.angle_gamma   90.00
#
_symmetry.space_group_name_H-M   'P 1'
#
loop_
_entity.id
_entity.type
_entity.pdbx_description
1 polymer ?
#
loop_
_entity_poly.entity_id
_entity_poly.type
_entity_poly.pdbx_seq_one_letter_code
_entity_poly.pdbx_strand_id
1 'polypeptide(L)'
;RGSKHHSSVPIKTLNRFSPLSEAPTEKPDESALVISDSIVQNVKIETPATIVQCLPGARAPDILANLKVLANAKRKYSKIVIHASANDVRLRQSEITKNNIKEVCELASMMSDTVICSGPLPAYRGDEIHSRLSSLNGWMSKWCPQNNIGFIDNWTSFWGRPDLLKRDGLHPSWGGAALLSRNMAHSLRVCT
;
A
#
# COMPACT_ATOMS: atom_id res chain seq x y z
N ARG A 1 48.22 55.41 -17.49
CA ARG A 1 47.33 54.78 -18.49
C ARG A 1 47.68 53.29 -18.53
N GLY A 2 46.91 52.31 -18.11
CA GLY A 2 45.63 52.19 -17.41
C GLY A 2 45.59 50.76 -16.86
N SER A 3 45.19 50.58 -15.59
CA SER A 3 45.11 49.26 -14.94
C SER A 3 43.83 48.56 -15.40
N LYS A 4 43.95 47.36 -15.99
CA LYS A 4 42.80 46.53 -16.38
C LYS A 4 42.28 45.82 -15.13
N HIS A 5 41.19 46.32 -14.55
CA HIS A 5 40.44 45.61 -13.52
C HIS A 5 39.72 44.41 -14.14
N HIS A 6 40.15 43.20 -13.83
CA HIS A 6 39.36 41.98 -14.03
C HIS A 6 38.22 41.97 -13.00
N SER A 7 37.01 42.31 -13.45
CA SER A 7 35.77 42.13 -12.70
C SER A 7 35.36 40.66 -12.78
N SER A 8 35.69 39.86 -11.76
CA SER A 8 35.09 38.54 -11.57
C SER A 8 33.71 38.71 -10.93
N VAL A 9 32.65 38.67 -11.76
CA VAL A 9 31.28 38.62 -11.24
C VAL A 9 31.08 37.27 -10.54
N PRO A 10 30.68 37.24 -9.25
CA PRO A 10 30.42 35.97 -8.58
C PRO A 10 29.16 35.33 -9.16
N ILE A 11 29.29 34.13 -9.71
CA ILE A 11 28.14 33.32 -10.12
C ILE A 11 27.40 32.89 -8.85
N LYS A 12 26.26 33.52 -8.56
CA LYS A 12 25.33 33.03 -7.52
C LYS A 12 24.67 31.75 -8.04
N THR A 13 25.17 30.61 -7.58
CA THR A 13 24.44 29.34 -7.73
C THR A 13 23.35 29.29 -6.67
N LEU A 14 22.09 29.38 -7.09
CA LEU A 14 20.96 29.05 -6.23
C LEU A 14 20.66 27.57 -6.44
N ASN A 15 20.69 26.81 -5.35
CA ASN A 15 20.28 25.41 -5.38
C ASN A 15 18.78 25.36 -5.72
N ARG A 16 18.44 24.76 -6.87
CA ARG A 16 17.06 24.61 -7.37
C ARG A 16 16.21 23.71 -6.47
N PHE A 17 16.86 22.87 -5.68
CA PHE A 17 16.21 21.95 -4.77
C PHE A 17 16.17 22.58 -3.40
N SER A 18 14.95 22.73 -2.86
CA SER A 18 14.79 22.97 -1.43
C SER A 18 15.61 21.92 -0.67
N PRO A 19 16.34 22.27 0.40
CA PRO A 19 16.82 21.24 1.32
C PRO A 19 15.60 20.40 1.70
N LEU A 20 15.75 19.08 1.73
CA LEU A 20 14.75 18.17 2.25
C LEU A 20 14.32 18.74 3.60
N SER A 21 13.14 19.38 3.64
CA SER A 21 12.48 19.73 4.89
C SER A 21 12.58 18.47 5.73
N GLU A 22 13.10 18.58 6.95
CA GLU A 22 13.09 17.49 7.92
C GLU A 22 11.73 16.83 7.80
N ALA A 23 11.71 15.60 7.26
CA ALA A 23 10.53 14.78 7.29
C ALA A 23 10.10 14.80 8.76
N PRO A 24 8.81 14.98 9.06
CA PRO A 24 8.38 14.98 10.45
C PRO A 24 9.01 13.76 11.11
N THR A 25 9.70 13.99 12.22
CA THR A 25 10.22 12.95 13.11
C THR A 25 9.03 12.19 13.70
N GLU A 26 8.25 11.55 12.83
CA GLU A 26 7.30 10.53 13.17
C GLU A 26 8.15 9.37 13.66
N LYS A 27 8.07 9.11 14.96
CA LYS A 27 8.61 7.87 15.52
C LYS A 27 7.92 6.74 14.75
N PRO A 28 8.66 5.93 13.98
CA PRO A 28 8.07 4.85 13.17
C PRO A 28 7.22 3.92 14.03
N ASP A 29 7.65 3.73 15.28
CA ASP A 29 7.03 2.88 16.28
C ASP A 29 5.57 3.26 16.61
N GLU A 30 5.14 4.49 16.32
CA GLU A 30 3.76 4.94 16.50
C GLU A 30 2.96 5.00 15.19
N SER A 31 3.64 4.93 14.03
CA SER A 31 3.02 5.15 12.72
C SER A 31 2.47 3.87 12.12
N ALA A 32 1.30 3.94 11.48
CA ALA A 32 0.74 2.84 10.69
C ALA A 32 1.34 2.85 9.27
N LEU A 33 1.64 1.68 8.72
CA LEU A 33 2.06 1.51 7.33
C LEU A 33 0.93 0.89 6.51
N VAL A 34 0.60 1.50 5.38
CA VAL A 34 -0.25 0.89 4.34
C VAL A 34 0.60 0.67 3.10
N ILE A 35 0.81 -0.58 2.71
CA ILE A 35 1.66 -0.95 1.58
C ILE A 35 0.88 -1.77 0.55
N SER A 36 0.96 -1.36 -0.72
CA SER A 36 0.34 -2.09 -1.83
C SER A 36 0.84 -1.59 -3.17
N ASP A 37 0.17 -2.00 -4.25
CA ASP A 37 0.43 -1.59 -5.62
C ASP A 37 -0.28 -0.28 -6.00
N SER A 38 -0.55 -0.09 -7.30
CA SER A 38 -1.23 1.09 -7.82
C SER A 38 -2.66 1.29 -7.29
N ILE A 39 -3.27 0.31 -6.62
CA ILE A 39 -4.60 0.48 -6.02
C ILE A 39 -4.59 1.54 -4.92
N VAL A 40 -3.51 1.64 -4.13
CA VAL A 40 -3.41 2.63 -3.03
C VAL A 40 -2.88 3.99 -3.47
N GLN A 41 -2.59 4.20 -4.76
CA GLN A 41 -1.99 5.44 -5.27
C GLN A 41 -2.78 6.71 -4.91
N ASN A 42 -4.11 6.63 -4.90
CA ASN A 42 -4.99 7.77 -4.61
C ASN A 42 -5.69 7.65 -3.25
N VAL A 43 -5.24 6.72 -2.39
CA VAL A 43 -5.77 6.54 -1.05
C VAL A 43 -5.23 7.63 -0.13
N LYS A 44 -6.12 8.28 0.62
CA LYS A 44 -5.81 9.33 1.58
C LYS A 44 -6.38 8.95 2.94
N ILE A 45 -5.55 8.46 3.84
CA ILE A 45 -5.98 7.99 5.15
C ILE A 45 -5.92 9.14 6.14
N GLU A 46 -7.10 9.57 6.63
CA GLU A 46 -7.25 10.62 7.64
C GLU A 46 -7.08 10.07 9.07
N THR A 47 -6.06 9.25 9.26
CA THR A 47 -5.63 8.76 10.58
C THR A 47 -4.25 9.35 10.84
N PRO A 48 -4.02 10.04 11.98
CA PRO A 48 -2.71 10.61 12.30
C PRO A 48 -1.60 9.55 12.20
N ALA A 49 -0.42 9.97 11.72
CA ALA A 49 0.76 9.11 11.57
C ALA A 49 0.52 7.83 10.72
N THR A 50 -0.13 7.96 9.55
CA THR A 50 -0.24 6.86 8.58
C THR A 50 0.60 7.11 7.34
N ILE A 51 1.51 6.19 7.06
CA ILE A 51 2.38 6.19 5.89
C ILE A 51 1.74 5.30 4.83
N VAL A 52 1.44 5.86 3.65
CA VAL A 52 0.94 5.09 2.50
C VAL A 52 2.06 4.90 1.49
N GLN A 53 2.46 3.65 1.26
CA GLN A 53 3.51 3.26 0.33
C GLN A 53 2.91 2.53 -0.87
N CYS A 54 2.92 3.21 -2.02
CA CYS A 54 2.47 2.68 -3.30
C CYS A 54 3.67 2.13 -4.09
N LEU A 55 3.61 0.86 -4.49
CA LEU A 55 4.59 0.14 -5.31
C LEU A 55 3.91 -0.32 -6.63
N PRO A 56 3.75 0.55 -7.64
CA PRO A 56 2.97 0.22 -8.83
C PRO A 56 3.40 -1.09 -9.50
N GLY A 57 2.44 -1.99 -9.74
CA GLY A 57 2.70 -3.30 -10.35
C GLY A 57 3.24 -4.37 -9.39
N ALA A 58 3.43 -4.03 -8.11
CA ALA A 58 3.90 -4.98 -7.11
C ALA A 58 2.90 -6.12 -6.87
N ARG A 59 3.46 -7.28 -6.53
CA ARG A 59 2.76 -8.44 -5.99
C ARG A 59 3.26 -8.72 -4.58
N ALA A 60 2.67 -9.69 -3.91
CA ALA A 60 3.09 -10.12 -2.57
C ALA A 60 4.62 -10.33 -2.43
N PRO A 61 5.35 -11.01 -3.34
CA PRO A 61 6.81 -11.13 -3.23
C PRO A 61 7.56 -9.80 -3.29
N ASP A 62 7.06 -8.83 -4.06
CA ASP A 62 7.67 -7.51 -4.18
C ASP A 62 7.45 -6.69 -2.90
N ILE A 63 6.26 -6.81 -2.30
CA ILE A 63 5.94 -6.25 -0.98
C ILE A 63 6.83 -6.90 0.10
N LEU A 64 7.00 -8.23 0.06
CA LEU A 64 7.88 -8.96 0.98
C LEU A 64 9.32 -8.43 0.90
N ALA A 65 9.85 -8.27 -0.32
CA ALA A 65 11.19 -7.74 -0.52
C ALA A 65 11.33 -6.32 0.06
N ASN A 66 10.31 -5.48 -0.11
CA ASN A 66 10.30 -4.15 0.47
C ASN A 66 10.26 -4.17 2.01
N LEU A 67 9.39 -5.00 2.60
CA LEU A 67 9.33 -5.19 4.05
C LEU A 67 10.66 -5.71 4.62
N LYS A 68 11.37 -6.59 3.91
CA LYS A 68 12.72 -7.05 4.32
C LYS A 68 13.72 -5.89 4.42
N VAL A 69 13.68 -4.95 3.47
CA VAL A 69 14.53 -3.75 3.53
C VAL A 69 14.18 -2.89 4.75
N LEU A 70 12.89 -2.69 5.02
CA LEU A 70 12.43 -1.93 6.18
C LEU A 70 12.77 -2.62 7.52
N ALA A 71 12.64 -3.93 7.58
CA ALA A 71 13.03 -4.75 8.74
C ALA A 71 14.54 -4.68 9.01
N ASN A 72 15.36 -4.75 7.95
CA ASN A 72 16.82 -4.58 8.07
C ASN A 72 17.21 -3.19 8.58
N ALA A 73 16.42 -2.17 8.23
CA ALA A 73 16.55 -0.83 8.79
C ALA A 73 15.96 -0.68 10.20
N LYS A 74 15.57 -1.79 10.85
CA LYS A 74 14.96 -1.85 12.19
C LYS A 74 13.71 -0.98 12.34
N ARG A 75 12.95 -0.77 11.26
CA ARG A 75 11.67 -0.04 11.31
C ARG A 75 10.60 -0.93 11.95
N LYS A 76 9.87 -0.37 12.92
CA LYS A 76 8.65 -0.92 13.49
C LYS A 76 7.48 0.00 13.13
N TYR A 77 6.27 -0.55 13.16
CA TYR A 77 5.03 0.17 12.86
C TYR A 77 3.96 -0.22 13.87
N SER A 78 3.09 0.71 14.23
CA SER A 78 1.98 0.42 15.15
C SER A 78 0.97 -0.54 14.52
N LYS A 79 0.71 -0.40 13.21
CA LYS A 79 -0.09 -1.32 12.39
C LYS A 79 0.49 -1.44 10.99
N ILE A 80 0.33 -2.60 10.36
CA ILE A 80 0.68 -2.80 8.94
C ILE A 80 -0.56 -3.28 8.17
N VAL A 81 -0.95 -2.54 7.13
CA VAL A 81 -2.01 -2.92 6.19
C VAL A 81 -1.38 -3.32 4.86
N ILE A 82 -1.67 -4.54 4.41
CA ILE A 82 -1.23 -5.08 3.11
C ILE A 82 -2.46 -5.27 2.24
N HIS A 83 -2.54 -4.60 1.10
CA HIS A 83 -3.64 -4.80 0.15
C HIS A 83 -3.26 -5.78 -0.96
N ALA A 84 -4.06 -6.83 -1.11
CA ALA A 84 -3.95 -7.82 -2.18
C ALA A 84 -4.65 -7.30 -3.44
N SER A 85 -4.00 -7.47 -4.59
CA SER A 85 -4.37 -6.78 -5.82
C SER A 85 -4.66 -7.74 -6.98
N ALA A 86 -5.14 -7.16 -8.09
CA ALA A 86 -5.22 -7.87 -9.36
C ALA A 86 -3.87 -8.42 -9.84
N ASN A 87 -2.74 -7.81 -9.45
CA ASN A 87 -1.41 -8.26 -9.87
C ASN A 87 -1.05 -9.63 -9.27
N ASP A 88 -1.54 -9.95 -8.07
CA ASP A 88 -1.24 -11.20 -7.36
C ASP A 88 -1.80 -12.45 -8.04
N VAL A 89 -2.88 -12.30 -8.81
CA VAL A 89 -3.54 -13.42 -9.50
C VAL A 89 -3.15 -13.57 -10.97
N ARG A 90 -2.33 -12.66 -11.51
CA ARG A 90 -1.96 -12.64 -12.94
C ARG A 90 -1.22 -13.90 -13.39
N LEU A 91 -0.39 -14.47 -12.52
CA LEU A 91 0.40 -15.66 -12.85
C LEU A 91 -0.39 -16.97 -12.83
N ARG A 92 -1.69 -16.96 -12.47
CA ARG A 92 -2.55 -18.15 -12.45
C ARG A 92 -2.09 -19.25 -11.49
N GLN A 93 -1.35 -18.89 -10.44
CA GLN A 93 -0.75 -19.84 -9.49
C GLN A 93 -1.33 -19.61 -8.08
N SER A 94 -2.57 -20.07 -7.84
CA SER A 94 -3.32 -19.76 -6.60
C SER A 94 -2.56 -20.14 -5.33
N GLU A 95 -2.01 -21.34 -5.25
CA GLU A 95 -1.33 -21.82 -4.04
C GLU A 95 -0.01 -21.08 -3.80
N ILE A 96 0.69 -20.70 -4.87
CA ILE A 96 1.91 -19.87 -4.77
C ILE A 96 1.53 -18.47 -4.29
N THR A 97 0.49 -17.85 -4.84
CA THR A 97 -0.01 -16.55 -4.39
C THR A 97 -0.40 -16.58 -2.91
N LYS A 98 -1.11 -17.62 -2.46
CA LYS A 98 -1.45 -17.79 -1.05
C LYS A 98 -0.21 -17.90 -0.18
N ASN A 99 0.77 -18.71 -0.56
CA ASN A 99 2.03 -18.85 0.20
C ASN A 99 2.80 -17.53 0.26
N ASN A 100 2.88 -16.79 -0.84
CA ASN A 100 3.50 -15.46 -0.83
C ASN A 100 2.79 -14.49 0.13
N ILE A 101 1.45 -14.50 0.17
CA ILE A 101 0.68 -13.67 1.11
C ILE A 101 0.97 -14.08 2.56
N LYS A 102 1.06 -15.38 2.85
CA LYS A 102 1.45 -15.88 4.19
C LYS A 102 2.81 -15.34 4.59
N GLU A 103 3.82 -15.48 3.74
CA GLU A 103 5.19 -15.01 4.02
C GLU A 103 5.25 -13.49 4.28
N VAL A 104 4.50 -12.69 3.51
CA VAL A 104 4.41 -11.24 3.74
C VAL A 104 3.80 -10.95 5.11
N CYS A 105 2.73 -11.65 5.47
CA CYS A 105 2.05 -11.45 6.75
C CYS A 105 2.93 -11.89 7.93
N GLU A 106 3.63 -13.02 7.82
CA GLU A 106 4.57 -13.51 8.84
C GLU A 106 5.67 -12.49 9.12
N LEU A 107 6.27 -11.91 8.06
CA LEU A 107 7.25 -10.84 8.23
C LEU A 107 6.64 -9.57 8.83
N ALA A 108 5.45 -9.17 8.38
CA ALA A 108 4.76 -8.02 8.92
C ALA A 108 4.44 -8.18 10.42
N SER A 109 4.08 -9.39 10.86
CA SER A 109 3.80 -9.70 12.27
C SER A 109 5.06 -9.64 13.15
N MET A 110 6.25 -9.77 12.56
CA MET A 110 7.50 -9.50 13.28
C MET A 110 7.81 -8.00 13.37
N MET A 111 7.17 -7.15 12.57
CA MET A 111 7.42 -5.71 12.49
C MET A 111 6.34 -4.87 13.19
N SER A 112 5.19 -5.45 13.52
CA SER A 112 4.04 -4.78 14.10
C SER A 112 3.16 -5.75 14.90
N ASP A 113 2.53 -5.25 15.96
CA ASP A 113 1.60 -6.04 16.78
C ASP A 113 0.27 -6.30 16.08
N THR A 114 -0.07 -5.50 15.06
CA THR A 114 -1.32 -5.63 14.31
C THR A 114 -1.06 -5.64 12.82
N VAL A 115 -1.34 -6.76 12.17
CA VAL A 115 -1.31 -6.90 10.71
C VAL A 115 -2.72 -7.04 10.18
N ILE A 116 -3.02 -6.30 9.12
CA ILE A 116 -4.34 -6.28 8.49
C ILE A 116 -4.16 -6.55 6.99
N CYS A 117 -4.83 -7.58 6.49
CA CYS A 117 -4.98 -7.82 5.07
C CYS A 117 -6.20 -7.08 4.54
N SER A 118 -5.98 -6.25 3.52
CA SER A 118 -7.05 -5.63 2.75
C SER A 118 -7.33 -6.49 1.52
N GLY A 119 -8.53 -7.08 1.45
CA GLY A 119 -8.93 -7.97 0.38
C GLY A 119 -9.01 -7.27 -0.99
N PRO A 120 -8.91 -8.04 -2.09
CA PRO A 120 -8.92 -7.49 -3.44
C PRO A 120 -10.24 -6.82 -3.80
N LEU A 121 -10.18 -5.88 -4.73
CA LEU A 121 -11.36 -5.28 -5.33
C LEU A 121 -11.96 -6.26 -6.38
N PRO A 122 -13.30 -6.32 -6.52
CA PRO A 122 -13.93 -7.01 -7.64
C PRO A 122 -13.46 -6.41 -8.96
N ALA A 123 -13.00 -7.26 -9.88
CA ALA A 123 -12.64 -6.81 -11.22
C ALA A 123 -13.88 -6.80 -12.12
N TYR A 124 -14.03 -5.73 -12.91
CA TYR A 124 -15.04 -5.63 -13.98
C TYR A 124 -14.39 -5.80 -15.36
N ARG A 125 -13.30 -6.57 -15.41
CA ARG A 125 -12.47 -6.77 -16.59
C ARG A 125 -12.24 -8.26 -16.85
N GLY A 126 -13.23 -8.94 -17.42
CA GLY A 126 -13.12 -10.35 -17.82
C GLY A 126 -13.38 -11.33 -16.67
N ASP A 127 -14.07 -12.42 -16.99
CA ASP A 127 -14.57 -13.36 -15.98
C ASP A 127 -13.45 -14.11 -15.27
N GLU A 128 -12.38 -14.44 -15.98
CA GLU A 128 -11.26 -15.20 -15.42
C GLU A 128 -10.58 -14.48 -14.24
N ILE A 129 -10.26 -13.19 -14.38
CA ILE A 129 -9.62 -12.43 -13.30
C ILE A 129 -10.60 -12.17 -12.16
N HIS A 130 -11.87 -11.95 -12.48
CA HIS A 130 -12.92 -11.81 -11.49
C HIS A 130 -13.05 -13.06 -10.63
N SER A 131 -13.16 -14.24 -11.23
CA SER A 131 -13.25 -15.52 -10.51
C SER A 131 -12.03 -15.78 -9.62
N ARG A 132 -10.82 -15.45 -10.11
CA ARG A 132 -9.61 -15.58 -9.30
C ARG A 132 -9.57 -14.65 -8.11
N LEU A 133 -9.94 -13.38 -8.29
CA LEU A 133 -9.99 -12.42 -7.19
C LEU A 133 -11.07 -12.79 -6.18
N SER A 134 -12.22 -13.30 -6.63
CA SER A 134 -13.28 -13.80 -5.77
C SER A 134 -12.82 -14.98 -4.93
N SER A 135 -12.15 -15.96 -5.56
CA SER A 135 -11.56 -17.11 -4.85
C SER A 135 -10.47 -16.69 -3.87
N LEU A 136 -9.64 -15.71 -4.24
CA LEU A 136 -8.63 -15.15 -3.34
C LEU A 136 -9.28 -14.45 -2.14
N ASN A 137 -10.28 -13.61 -2.36
CA ASN A 137 -11.01 -12.92 -1.30
C ASN A 137 -11.67 -13.92 -0.34
N GLY A 138 -12.33 -14.95 -0.87
CA GLY A 138 -12.97 -15.99 -0.07
C GLY A 138 -12.00 -16.87 0.73
N TRP A 139 -10.75 -17.02 0.26
CA TRP A 139 -9.69 -17.64 1.04
C TRP A 139 -9.16 -16.69 2.13
N MET A 140 -8.85 -15.43 1.79
CA MET A 140 -8.33 -14.44 2.74
C MET A 140 -9.31 -14.19 3.88
N SER A 141 -10.62 -14.09 3.60
CA SER A 141 -11.65 -13.85 4.61
C SER A 141 -11.74 -14.94 5.68
N LYS A 142 -11.29 -16.17 5.36
CA LYS A 142 -11.21 -17.29 6.31
C LYS A 142 -9.82 -17.38 6.93
N TRP A 143 -8.77 -17.28 6.11
CA TRP A 143 -7.41 -17.51 6.54
C TRP A 143 -6.90 -16.40 7.47
N CYS A 144 -7.18 -15.13 7.18
CA CYS A 144 -6.71 -14.01 8.00
C CYS A 144 -7.15 -14.13 9.48
N PRO A 145 -8.45 -14.24 9.82
CA PRO A 145 -8.87 -14.35 11.22
C PRO A 145 -8.37 -15.64 11.90
N GLN A 146 -8.23 -16.74 11.16
CA GLN A 146 -7.65 -17.99 11.67
C GLN A 146 -6.16 -17.86 12.07
N ASN A 147 -5.48 -16.83 11.58
CA ASN A 147 -4.05 -16.61 11.80
C ASN A 147 -3.78 -15.28 12.52
N ASN A 148 -4.77 -14.74 13.26
CA ASN A 148 -4.67 -13.49 14.00
C ASN A 148 -4.27 -12.28 13.12
N ILE A 149 -4.75 -12.26 11.88
CA ILE A 149 -4.57 -11.17 10.93
C ILE A 149 -5.94 -10.52 10.71
N GLY A 150 -6.01 -9.20 10.88
CA GLY A 150 -7.23 -8.45 10.57
C GLY A 150 -7.59 -8.55 9.09
N PHE A 151 -8.88 -8.51 8.74
CA PHE A 151 -9.32 -8.58 7.35
C PHE A 151 -10.29 -7.46 7.00
N ILE A 152 -9.98 -6.70 5.95
CA ILE A 152 -10.86 -5.68 5.38
C ILE A 152 -11.52 -6.28 4.14
N ASP A 153 -12.80 -6.59 4.24
CA ASP A 153 -13.58 -7.07 3.11
C ASP A 153 -14.03 -5.91 2.20
N ASN A 154 -13.16 -5.52 1.28
CA ASN A 154 -13.53 -4.55 0.26
C ASN A 154 -14.46 -5.13 -0.79
N TRP A 155 -14.56 -6.46 -0.92
CA TRP A 155 -15.35 -7.09 -1.96
C TRP A 155 -16.82 -6.70 -1.85
N THR A 156 -17.40 -6.88 -0.66
CA THR A 156 -18.80 -6.53 -0.37
C THR A 156 -19.08 -5.04 -0.63
N SER A 157 -18.10 -4.17 -0.34
CA SER A 157 -18.23 -2.73 -0.55
C SER A 157 -18.17 -2.34 -2.04
N PHE A 158 -17.38 -3.02 -2.86
CA PHE A 158 -17.21 -2.65 -4.26
C PHE A 158 -18.12 -3.45 -5.21
N TRP A 159 -18.72 -4.55 -4.72
CA TRP A 159 -19.60 -5.40 -5.50
C TRP A 159 -20.83 -4.63 -6.00
N GLY A 160 -21.20 -4.86 -7.26
CA GLY A 160 -22.31 -4.18 -7.93
C GLY A 160 -22.08 -2.69 -8.24
N ARG A 161 -20.86 -2.15 -8.02
CA ARG A 161 -20.56 -0.71 -8.16
C ARG A 161 -19.40 -0.44 -9.13
N PRO A 162 -19.60 -0.64 -10.44
CA PRO A 162 -18.56 -0.40 -11.45
C PRO A 162 -18.10 1.06 -11.52
N ASP A 163 -18.91 2.02 -11.05
CA ASP A 163 -18.59 3.45 -10.93
C ASP A 163 -17.43 3.74 -9.96
N LEU A 164 -17.18 2.83 -9.01
CA LEU A 164 -16.05 2.91 -8.10
C LEU A 164 -14.72 2.52 -8.74
N LEU A 165 -14.73 2.03 -9.99
CA LEU A 165 -13.53 1.71 -10.74
C LEU A 165 -13.33 2.64 -11.92
N LYS A 166 -12.09 2.73 -12.39
CA LYS A 166 -11.75 3.37 -13.66
C LYS A 166 -12.25 2.52 -14.81
N ARG A 167 -12.16 3.09 -16.01
CA ARG A 167 -12.55 2.43 -17.27
C ARG A 167 -11.81 1.10 -17.52
N ASP A 168 -10.65 0.89 -16.91
CA ASP A 168 -9.92 -0.38 -17.00
C ASP A 168 -10.55 -1.52 -16.17
N GLY A 169 -11.56 -1.23 -15.35
CA GLY A 169 -12.27 -2.21 -14.53
C GLY A 169 -11.42 -2.84 -13.42
N LEU A 170 -10.28 -2.24 -13.07
CA LEU A 170 -9.34 -2.75 -12.06
C LEU A 170 -8.97 -1.70 -11.03
N HIS A 171 -8.57 -0.50 -11.48
CA HIS A 171 -8.12 0.54 -10.58
C HIS A 171 -9.29 1.32 -10.00
N PRO A 172 -9.23 1.76 -8.75
CA PRO A 172 -10.29 2.58 -8.17
C PRO A 172 -10.40 3.94 -8.89
N SER A 173 -11.63 4.40 -9.09
CA SER A 173 -11.93 5.80 -9.42
C SER A 173 -11.62 6.70 -8.22
N TRP A 174 -11.81 8.02 -8.34
CA TRP A 174 -11.69 8.91 -7.18
C TRP A 174 -12.68 8.54 -6.07
N GLY A 175 -13.92 8.19 -6.43
CA GLY A 175 -14.93 7.71 -5.48
C GLY A 175 -14.54 6.37 -4.85
N GLY A 176 -14.01 5.43 -5.66
CA GLY A 176 -13.49 4.16 -5.16
C GLY A 176 -12.30 4.34 -4.19
N ALA A 177 -11.36 5.21 -4.52
CA ALA A 177 -10.21 5.49 -3.68
C ALA A 177 -10.62 6.14 -2.36
N ALA A 178 -11.60 7.05 -2.37
CA ALA A 178 -12.17 7.63 -1.16
C ALA A 178 -12.86 6.58 -0.28
N LEU A 179 -13.62 5.66 -0.87
CA LEU A 179 -14.22 4.54 -0.14
C LEU A 179 -13.15 3.61 0.46
N LEU A 180 -12.15 3.22 -0.33
CA LEU A 180 -11.05 2.38 0.13
C LEU A 180 -10.30 3.03 1.30
N SER A 181 -10.07 4.35 1.21
CA SER A 181 -9.47 5.15 2.27
C SER A 181 -10.27 5.08 3.57
N ARG A 182 -11.60 5.21 3.48
CA ARG A 182 -12.49 5.11 4.65
C ARG A 182 -12.47 3.72 5.28
N ASN A 183 -12.47 2.67 4.47
CA ASN A 183 -12.39 1.30 4.95
C ASN A 183 -11.07 1.05 5.71
N MET A 184 -9.94 1.46 5.13
CA MET A 184 -8.62 1.35 5.78
C MET A 184 -8.52 2.21 7.04
N ALA A 185 -8.99 3.46 7.00
CA ALA A 185 -9.00 4.36 8.15
C ALA A 185 -9.83 3.79 9.31
N HIS A 186 -10.99 3.18 9.00
CA HIS A 186 -11.82 2.53 10.01
C HIS A 186 -11.07 1.38 10.69
N SER A 187 -10.46 0.46 9.92
CA SER A 187 -9.70 -0.67 10.48
C SER A 187 -8.46 -0.24 11.25
N LEU A 188 -7.83 0.87 10.88
CA LEU A 188 -6.71 1.43 11.63
C LEU A 188 -7.13 2.00 12.99
N ARG A 189 -8.37 2.52 13.12
CA ARG A 189 -8.90 3.08 14.38
C ARG A 189 -9.41 2.01 15.34
N VAL A 190 -9.93 0.90 14.83
CA VAL A 190 -10.42 -0.20 15.67
C VAL A 190 -9.24 -0.99 16.23
N CYS A 191 -9.19 -1.19 17.54
CA CYS A 191 -8.31 -2.19 18.16
C CYS A 191 -8.89 -3.57 17.86
N THR A 192 -8.30 -4.27 16.91
CA THR A 192 -8.61 -5.67 16.58
C THR A 192 -7.73 -6.60 17.37
#